data_AF-A0A533XL83-F1
#
_entry.id   AF-A0A533XL83-F1
#
_cell.length_a   1.000
_cell.length_b   1.000
_cell.length_c   1.000
_cell.angle_alpha   90.00
_cell.angle_beta   90.00
_cell.angle_gamma   90.00
#
_symmetry.space_group_name_H-M   'P 1'
#
loop_
_entity.id
_entity.type
_entity.pdbx_description
1 polymer ?
#
loop_
_entity_poly.entity_id
_entity_poly.type
_entity_poly.pdbx_seq_one_letter_code
_entity_poly.pdbx_strand_id
1 'polypeptide(L)'
;MRILRRLLGSFFLGCVSVQLAYALPITITDPYGGQNNSGSSNGDVIGALGGFDIESLTFTQLSASGVTAGIRFNYNFGDASLAPYTFAGSTIEVGDLLFSVGGSYRYGVALVSHDGLLAGKLYSILGTRSSDDYLGSSGLGYRTNTPVRINPTGAVVIGDGTVSTANIGGYEVLSSLNFTPSASFLIDLSSGLDVGFASAVCTNDIAEGYIGAAVPEPSTWLLFATGLAGLLWWRQQHCKTQLPARYSDR
;
A
#
# COMPACT_ATOMS: atom_id res chain seq x y z
N MET A 1 -8.41 70.61 -25.54
CA MET A 1 -9.37 69.87 -24.70
C MET A 1 -9.04 68.38 -24.72
N ARG A 2 -8.42 67.93 -23.64
CA ARG A 2 -8.46 66.61 -23.00
C ARG A 2 -8.84 65.38 -23.85
N ILE A 3 -7.79 64.67 -24.26
CA ILE A 3 -7.76 63.21 -24.46
C ILE A 3 -7.93 62.54 -23.09
N LEU A 4 -9.01 61.79 -22.89
CA LEU A 4 -9.21 60.94 -21.72
C LEU A 4 -9.80 59.60 -22.17
N ARG A 5 -8.96 58.70 -22.70
CA ARG A 5 -9.23 57.26 -22.75
C ARG A 5 -8.33 56.59 -21.72
N ARG A 6 -8.87 56.47 -20.50
CA ARG A 6 -8.26 55.79 -19.36
C ARG A 6 -8.78 54.36 -19.30
N LEU A 7 -7.84 53.43 -19.14
CA LEU A 7 -7.94 52.20 -18.34
C LEU A 7 -8.99 51.16 -18.76
N LEU A 8 -8.59 50.27 -19.68
CA LEU A 8 -8.93 48.84 -19.57
C LEU A 8 -7.64 48.10 -19.23
N GLY A 9 -7.33 48.01 -17.94
CA GLY A 9 -6.33 47.09 -17.42
C GLY A 9 -7.00 45.74 -17.19
N SER A 10 -6.76 44.79 -18.09
CA SER A 10 -7.23 43.41 -17.98
C SER A 10 -6.59 42.73 -16.77
N PHE A 11 -7.32 42.67 -15.66
CA PHE A 11 -6.97 41.87 -14.48
C PHE A 11 -7.46 40.44 -14.71
N PHE A 12 -6.65 39.61 -15.38
CA PHE A 12 -6.89 38.16 -15.44
C PHE A 12 -6.40 37.54 -14.12
N LEU A 13 -7.29 37.45 -13.14
CA LEU A 13 -7.07 36.70 -11.91
C LEU A 13 -7.27 35.21 -12.24
N GLY A 14 -6.20 34.53 -12.65
CA GLY A 14 -6.20 33.10 -12.89
C GLY A 14 -6.32 32.35 -11.57
N CYS A 15 -7.53 31.86 -11.27
CA CYS A 15 -7.78 30.96 -10.15
C CYS A 15 -7.15 29.60 -10.48
N VAL A 16 -5.88 29.40 -10.10
CA VAL A 16 -5.24 28.08 -10.16
C VAL A 16 -5.85 27.25 -9.04
N SER A 17 -6.84 26.43 -9.38
CA SER A 17 -7.33 25.36 -8.50
C SER A 17 -6.19 24.36 -8.31
N VAL A 18 -5.56 24.39 -7.13
CA VAL A 18 -4.64 23.36 -6.67
C VAL A 18 -5.47 22.10 -6.47
N GLN A 19 -5.54 21.24 -7.48
CA GLN A 19 -6.05 19.90 -7.31
C GLN A 19 -4.99 19.11 -6.52
N LEU A 20 -5.32 18.76 -5.28
CA LEU A 20 -4.56 17.78 -4.50
C LEU A 20 -4.57 16.47 -5.30
N ALA A 21 -3.41 16.11 -5.86
CA ALA A 21 -3.21 14.81 -6.47
C ALA A 21 -3.16 13.78 -5.34
N TYR A 22 -4.22 12.99 -5.19
CA TYR A 22 -4.20 11.80 -4.35
C TYR A 22 -3.64 10.65 -5.19
N ALA A 23 -2.68 9.90 -4.64
CA ALA A 23 -2.29 8.63 -5.22
C ALA A 23 -3.50 7.70 -5.20
N LEU A 24 -3.77 7.02 -6.33
CA LEU A 24 -4.80 5.99 -6.36
C LEU A 24 -4.41 4.83 -5.45
N PRO A 25 -5.38 4.17 -4.79
CA PRO A 25 -5.09 2.98 -4.00
C PRO A 25 -4.40 1.91 -4.85
N ILE A 26 -3.44 1.21 -4.26
CA ILE A 26 -2.86 0.00 -4.84
C ILE A 26 -3.63 -1.19 -4.26
N THR A 27 -4.31 -1.95 -5.13
CA THR A 27 -5.01 -3.17 -4.74
C THR A 27 -4.32 -4.38 -5.36
N ILE A 28 -3.90 -5.30 -4.50
CA ILE A 28 -3.43 -6.63 -4.84
C ILE A 28 -4.62 -7.56 -4.59
N THR A 29 -5.27 -8.00 -5.67
CA THR A 29 -6.35 -8.98 -5.60
C THR A 29 -5.73 -10.37 -5.61
N ASP A 30 -6.34 -11.32 -4.88
CA ASP A 30 -5.98 -12.73 -5.05
C ASP A 30 -6.13 -13.13 -6.54
N PRO A 31 -5.05 -13.58 -7.21
CA PRO A 31 -5.11 -13.98 -8.61
C PRO A 31 -5.89 -15.29 -8.84
N TYR A 32 -6.19 -16.06 -7.78
CA TYR A 32 -6.90 -17.33 -7.86
C TYR A 32 -8.41 -17.23 -7.65
N GLY A 33 -8.93 -16.01 -7.44
CA GLY A 33 -10.25 -15.56 -7.88
C GLY A 33 -11.40 -16.42 -7.40
N GLY A 34 -11.35 -16.90 -6.15
CA GLY A 34 -12.47 -17.58 -5.52
C GLY A 34 -13.64 -16.63 -5.41
N GLN A 35 -14.59 -16.67 -6.34
CA GLN A 35 -15.82 -15.90 -6.23
C GLN A 35 -16.52 -16.24 -4.91
N ASN A 36 -16.54 -15.26 -4.01
CA ASN A 36 -17.42 -15.16 -2.87
C ASN A 36 -18.88 -15.36 -3.32
N ASN A 37 -19.35 -16.61 -3.27
CA ASN A 37 -20.66 -17.05 -2.79
C ASN A 37 -20.85 -18.53 -3.14
N SER A 38 -20.76 -19.41 -2.13
CA SER A 38 -21.41 -20.72 -2.08
C SER A 38 -21.41 -21.56 -3.38
N GLY A 39 -20.34 -22.33 -3.62
CA GLY A 39 -20.43 -23.57 -4.40
C GLY A 39 -19.46 -23.71 -5.58
N SER A 40 -18.54 -24.67 -5.42
CA SER A 40 -17.87 -25.46 -6.48
C SER A 40 -17.14 -24.72 -7.61
N SER A 41 -15.99 -24.14 -7.26
CA SER A 41 -14.75 -24.17 -8.05
C SER A 41 -13.65 -23.72 -7.12
N ASN A 42 -12.94 -24.66 -6.50
CA ASN A 42 -11.89 -24.36 -5.53
C ASN A 42 -10.85 -23.46 -6.21
N GLY A 43 -10.66 -22.24 -5.68
CA GLY A 43 -9.44 -21.48 -5.91
C GLY A 43 -8.22 -22.25 -5.39
N ASP A 44 -7.09 -21.57 -5.15
CA ASP A 44 -5.91 -22.22 -4.56
C ASP A 44 -6.06 -22.51 -3.05
N VAL A 45 -7.23 -22.18 -2.47
CA VAL A 45 -7.61 -22.48 -1.10
C VAL A 45 -7.61 -23.98 -0.81
N ILE A 46 -6.68 -24.41 0.03
CA ILE A 46 -6.71 -25.75 0.65
C ILE A 46 -7.70 -25.69 1.84
N GLY A 47 -8.85 -26.38 1.78
CA GLY A 47 -9.79 -26.44 2.91
C GLY A 47 -11.08 -25.60 2.73
N ALA A 48 -11.68 -25.14 3.83
CA ALA A 48 -12.96 -24.43 3.80
C ALA A 48 -12.76 -22.93 3.51
N LEU A 49 -13.45 -22.40 2.49
CA LEU A 49 -13.37 -20.99 2.09
C LEU A 49 -13.57 -20.01 3.25
N GLY A 50 -14.55 -20.29 4.12
CA GLY A 50 -14.83 -19.46 5.30
C GLY A 50 -13.71 -19.40 6.34
N GLY A 51 -12.67 -20.24 6.21
CA GLY A 51 -11.53 -20.25 7.12
C GLY A 51 -10.24 -19.65 6.55
N PHE A 52 -10.10 -19.55 5.23
CA PHE A 52 -8.77 -19.45 4.61
C PHE A 52 -8.66 -18.56 3.37
N ASP A 53 -9.76 -18.09 2.80
CA ASP A 53 -9.76 -17.34 1.53
C ASP A 53 -9.34 -15.88 1.71
N ILE A 54 -8.59 -15.30 0.79
CA ILE A 54 -8.17 -13.89 0.77
C ILE A 54 -8.80 -13.21 -0.43
N GLU A 55 -9.52 -12.12 -0.22
CA GLU A 55 -10.07 -11.34 -1.34
C GLU A 55 -9.04 -10.32 -1.87
N SER A 56 -8.43 -9.54 -0.96
CA SER A 56 -7.46 -8.51 -1.38
C SER A 56 -6.60 -7.93 -0.26
N LEU A 57 -5.47 -7.35 -0.68
CA LEU A 57 -4.70 -6.36 0.06
C LEU A 57 -4.87 -5.00 -0.63
N THR A 58 -5.29 -3.97 0.10
CA THR A 58 -5.48 -2.62 -0.45
C THR A 58 -4.69 -1.60 0.35
N PHE A 59 -3.80 -0.86 -0.33
CA PHE A 59 -3.03 0.24 0.24
C PHE A 59 -3.62 1.56 -0.25
N THR A 60 -4.21 2.34 0.66
CA THR A 60 -4.84 3.64 0.32
C THR A 60 -3.94 4.83 0.60
N GLN A 61 -2.87 4.63 1.38
CA GLN A 61 -1.89 5.66 1.67
C GLN A 61 -0.49 5.02 1.77
N LEU A 62 0.46 5.58 1.03
CA LEU A 62 1.87 5.18 1.03
C LEU A 62 2.74 6.44 1.06
N SER A 63 2.96 7.01 2.25
CA SER A 63 3.67 8.28 2.40
C SER A 63 4.45 8.36 3.71
N ALA A 64 5.29 9.39 3.84
CA ALA A 64 5.98 9.67 5.10
C ALA A 64 5.05 9.99 6.28
N SER A 65 3.82 10.43 6.01
CA SER A 65 2.83 10.73 7.05
C SER A 65 2.11 9.49 7.59
N GLY A 66 2.24 8.36 6.91
CA GLY A 66 1.60 7.10 7.29
C GLY A 66 1.41 6.16 6.12
N VAL A 67 1.31 4.89 6.44
CA VAL A 67 0.87 3.81 5.56
C VAL A 67 -0.46 3.27 6.07
N THR A 68 -1.46 3.25 5.19
CA THR A 68 -2.78 2.69 5.48
C THR A 68 -3.02 1.50 4.57
N ALA A 69 -3.32 0.34 5.16
CA ALA A 69 -3.58 -0.90 4.45
C ALA A 69 -4.86 -1.57 4.97
N GLY A 70 -5.57 -2.26 4.09
CA GLY A 70 -6.71 -3.12 4.40
C GLY A 70 -6.46 -4.53 3.87
N ILE A 71 -6.74 -5.53 4.70
CA ILE A 71 -6.65 -6.94 4.33
C ILE A 71 -8.04 -7.53 4.47
N ARG A 72 -8.63 -7.96 3.36
CA ARG A 72 -9.98 -8.52 3.30
C ARG A 72 -9.86 -10.02 3.03
N PHE A 73 -10.30 -10.83 3.99
CA PHE A 73 -10.07 -12.27 4.00
C PHE A 73 -11.05 -12.98 4.94
N ASN A 74 -11.13 -14.29 4.83
CA ASN A 74 -11.87 -15.17 5.72
C ASN A 74 -10.92 -15.79 6.74
N TYR A 75 -11.31 -15.76 8.01
CA TYR A 75 -10.59 -16.42 9.10
C TYR A 75 -11.59 -16.99 10.10
N ASN A 76 -11.50 -18.31 10.34
CA ASN A 76 -12.36 -19.03 11.29
C ASN A 76 -13.85 -18.64 11.21
N PHE A 77 -14.41 -18.63 9.99
CA PHE A 77 -15.81 -18.29 9.72
C PHE A 77 -16.21 -16.88 10.16
N GLY A 78 -15.31 -15.92 9.95
CA GLY A 78 -15.57 -14.50 10.20
C GLY A 78 -15.21 -14.04 11.61
N ASP A 79 -14.34 -14.77 12.31
CA ASP A 79 -13.89 -14.43 13.65
C ASP A 79 -12.96 -13.21 13.62
N ALA A 80 -13.54 -12.04 13.88
CA ALA A 80 -12.83 -10.77 13.91
C ALA A 80 -11.84 -10.63 15.08
N SER A 81 -11.88 -11.51 16.08
CA SER A 81 -10.87 -11.51 17.15
C SER A 81 -9.51 -12.00 16.66
N LEU A 82 -9.50 -12.73 15.54
CA LEU A 82 -8.32 -13.43 15.00
C LEU A 82 -7.63 -14.31 16.06
N ALA A 83 -8.42 -14.81 17.03
CA ALA A 83 -7.91 -15.70 18.05
C ALA A 83 -7.50 -17.04 17.43
N PRO A 84 -6.37 -17.64 17.88
CA PRO A 84 -6.00 -18.98 17.45
C PRO A 84 -7.11 -19.99 17.72
N TYR A 85 -7.31 -20.92 16.79
CA TYR A 85 -8.29 -21.99 16.91
C TYR A 85 -7.70 -23.36 16.58
N THR A 86 -8.32 -24.43 17.08
CA THR A 86 -7.86 -25.79 16.80
C THR A 86 -8.56 -26.36 15.57
N PHE A 87 -7.79 -26.84 14.61
CA PHE A 87 -8.28 -27.56 13.44
C PHE A 87 -7.53 -28.89 13.31
N ALA A 88 -8.27 -30.00 13.32
CA ALA A 88 -7.72 -31.35 13.17
C ALA A 88 -6.50 -31.64 14.09
N GLY A 89 -6.56 -31.15 15.33
CA GLY A 89 -5.52 -31.35 16.34
C GLY A 89 -4.32 -30.40 16.26
N SER A 90 -4.30 -29.46 15.31
CA SER A 90 -3.27 -28.42 15.19
C SER A 90 -3.83 -27.04 15.54
N THR A 91 -2.99 -26.17 16.09
CA THR A 91 -3.35 -24.76 16.34
C THR A 91 -3.15 -23.95 15.06
N ILE A 92 -4.21 -23.28 14.62
CA ILE A 92 -4.21 -22.41 13.47
C ILE A 92 -4.22 -20.96 13.96
N GLU A 93 -3.25 -20.19 13.50
CA GLU A 93 -3.06 -18.78 13.82
C GLU A 93 -3.12 -17.95 12.54
N VAL A 94 -3.49 -16.68 12.64
CA VAL A 94 -3.45 -15.74 11.50
C VAL A 94 -2.00 -15.41 11.11
N GLY A 95 -1.75 -15.16 9.83
CA GLY A 95 -0.46 -14.67 9.35
C GLY A 95 -0.22 -13.18 9.66
N ASP A 96 1.02 -12.74 9.44
CA ASP A 96 1.43 -11.34 9.51
C ASP A 96 1.51 -10.73 8.10
N LEU A 97 1.41 -9.40 8.01
CA LEU A 97 1.69 -8.70 6.76
C LEU A 97 3.19 -8.53 6.61
N LEU A 98 3.77 -9.09 5.56
CA LEU A 98 5.22 -9.17 5.36
C LEU A 98 5.65 -8.35 4.14
N PHE A 99 6.84 -7.75 4.22
CA PHE A 99 7.43 -6.98 3.13
C PHE A 99 8.85 -7.45 2.84
N SER A 100 9.16 -7.69 1.57
CA SER A 100 10.51 -8.03 1.12
C SER A 100 11.14 -6.99 0.21
N VAL A 101 12.47 -6.94 0.28
CA VAL A 101 13.33 -6.15 -0.59
C VAL A 101 14.28 -7.11 -1.29
N GLY A 102 14.18 -7.21 -2.62
CA GLY A 102 15.02 -8.13 -3.40
C GLY A 102 14.87 -9.59 -2.96
N GLY A 103 13.63 -10.02 -2.68
CA GLY A 103 13.31 -11.39 -2.26
C GLY A 103 13.66 -11.75 -0.81
N SER A 104 14.23 -10.82 -0.03
CA SER A 104 14.47 -11.02 1.41
C SER A 104 13.47 -10.24 2.24
N TYR A 105 12.74 -10.93 3.13
CA TYR A 105 11.81 -10.29 4.06
C TYR A 105 12.56 -9.43 5.08
N ARG A 106 12.26 -8.13 5.08
CA ARG A 106 12.95 -7.13 5.90
C ARG A 106 12.03 -6.38 6.84
N TYR A 107 10.73 -6.37 6.55
CA TYR A 107 9.74 -5.74 7.40
C TYR A 107 8.51 -6.61 7.60
N GLY A 108 7.79 -6.36 8.68
CA GLY A 108 6.49 -6.98 8.91
C GLY A 108 5.62 -6.18 9.88
N VAL A 109 4.32 -6.41 9.80
CA VAL A 109 3.33 -5.89 10.74
C VAL A 109 2.51 -7.07 11.26
N ALA A 110 2.58 -7.30 12.57
CA ALA A 110 1.80 -8.36 13.20
C ALA A 110 0.32 -7.95 13.26
N LEU A 111 -0.60 -8.81 12.80
CA LEU A 111 -2.05 -8.54 12.85
C LEU A 111 -2.60 -8.75 14.26
N VAL A 112 -2.04 -9.71 14.99
CA VAL A 112 -2.34 -10.00 16.40
C VAL A 112 -1.06 -9.96 17.21
N SER A 113 -1.14 -9.75 18.53
CA SER A 113 0.07 -9.77 19.35
C SER A 113 0.52 -11.21 19.62
N HIS A 114 1.80 -11.51 19.45
CA HIS A 114 2.37 -12.85 19.63
C HIS A 114 3.88 -12.78 19.86
N ASP A 115 4.47 -13.78 20.52
CA ASP A 115 5.93 -13.91 20.69
C ASP A 115 6.64 -12.62 21.19
N GLY A 116 5.93 -11.76 21.95
CA GLY A 116 6.45 -10.47 22.42
C GLY A 116 6.32 -9.31 21.43
N LEU A 117 5.83 -9.56 20.21
CA LEU A 117 5.46 -8.56 19.22
C LEU A 117 4.05 -8.03 19.51
N LEU A 118 3.91 -6.72 19.53
CA LEU A 118 2.63 -6.02 19.60
C LEU A 118 2.00 -5.85 18.21
N ALA A 119 0.70 -6.07 18.13
CA ALA A 119 -0.11 -5.91 16.92
C ALA A 119 -0.06 -4.48 16.35
N GLY A 120 -0.07 -4.36 15.02
CA GLY A 120 -0.16 -3.10 14.28
C GLY A 120 1.12 -2.28 14.23
N LYS A 121 2.18 -2.65 14.95
CA LYS A 121 3.49 -2.00 14.88
C LYS A 121 4.25 -2.47 13.64
N LEU A 122 5.06 -1.58 13.06
CA LEU A 122 6.00 -1.93 12.00
C LEU A 122 7.33 -2.39 12.60
N TYR A 123 7.77 -3.58 12.20
CA TYR A 123 9.04 -4.16 12.62
C TYR A 123 10.05 -4.20 11.47
N SER A 124 11.33 -3.94 11.75
CA SER A 124 12.41 -4.52 10.94
C SER A 124 12.67 -5.93 11.45
N ILE A 125 12.86 -6.89 10.54
CA ILE A 125 12.98 -8.31 10.87
C ILE A 125 14.22 -8.91 10.21
N LEU A 126 14.78 -9.96 10.82
CA LEU A 126 15.90 -10.73 10.26
C LEU A 126 15.43 -11.94 9.45
N GLY A 127 14.15 -12.29 9.57
CA GLY A 127 13.55 -13.41 8.87
C GLY A 127 12.11 -13.65 9.33
N THR A 128 11.53 -14.71 8.80
CA THR A 128 10.14 -15.12 9.03
C THR A 128 10.11 -16.52 9.62
N ARG A 129 8.97 -16.89 10.19
CA ARG A 129 8.60 -18.28 10.42
C ARG A 129 7.76 -18.74 9.23
N SER A 130 8.03 -19.96 8.79
CA SER A 130 7.34 -20.63 7.70
C SER A 130 6.15 -21.45 8.21
N SER A 131 5.27 -21.86 7.32
CA SER A 131 4.19 -22.82 7.63
C SER A 131 4.69 -24.14 8.21
N ASP A 132 5.88 -24.60 7.81
CA ASP A 132 6.49 -25.84 8.33
C ASP A 132 6.86 -25.70 9.81
N ASP A 133 7.17 -24.49 10.30
CA ASP A 133 7.46 -24.25 11.72
C ASP A 133 6.22 -24.48 12.61
N TYR A 134 5.01 -24.38 12.02
CA TYR A 134 3.75 -24.59 12.72
C TYR A 134 3.14 -25.97 12.45
N LEU A 135 3.24 -26.47 11.21
CA LEU A 135 2.50 -27.64 10.74
C LEU A 135 3.37 -28.78 10.22
N GLY A 136 4.71 -28.67 10.31
CA GLY A 136 5.69 -29.66 9.85
C GLY A 136 5.38 -31.11 10.24
N SER A 137 4.84 -31.30 11.45
CA SER A 137 4.50 -32.62 12.01
C SER A 137 3.00 -32.88 12.14
N SER A 138 2.14 -32.04 11.56
CA SER A 138 0.69 -32.09 11.75
C SER A 138 0.00 -33.22 10.96
N GLY A 139 0.62 -33.67 9.86
CA GLY A 139 -0.02 -34.57 8.89
C GLY A 139 -1.14 -33.93 8.06
N LEU A 140 -1.36 -32.62 8.19
CA LEU A 140 -2.33 -31.87 7.41
C LEU A 140 -1.80 -31.55 6.00
N GLY A 141 -2.70 -31.33 5.05
CA GLY A 141 -2.36 -30.74 3.76
C GLY A 141 -2.28 -29.22 3.90
N TYR A 142 -1.14 -28.64 3.57
CA TYR A 142 -0.87 -27.21 3.66
C TYR A 142 0.25 -26.84 2.68
N ARG A 143 0.44 -25.55 2.38
CA ARG A 143 1.52 -25.11 1.50
C ARG A 143 2.81 -24.98 2.31
N THR A 144 3.81 -25.80 2.00
CA THR A 144 5.04 -25.92 2.81
C THR A 144 6.02 -24.79 2.55
N ASN A 145 6.97 -24.59 3.48
CA ASN A 145 8.07 -23.63 3.39
C ASN A 145 7.64 -22.18 3.06
N THR A 146 6.40 -21.82 3.35
CA THR A 146 5.90 -20.48 3.00
C THR A 146 6.00 -19.55 4.20
N PRO A 147 6.57 -18.35 4.06
CA PRO A 147 6.58 -17.33 5.10
C PRO A 147 5.16 -16.94 5.53
N VAL A 148 4.87 -17.06 6.83
CA VAL A 148 3.54 -16.75 7.38
C VAL A 148 3.58 -15.72 8.48
N ARG A 149 4.65 -15.68 9.27
CA ARG A 149 4.75 -14.80 10.44
C ARG A 149 6.15 -14.24 10.61
N ILE A 150 6.25 -13.14 11.34
CA ILE A 150 7.52 -12.56 11.74
C ILE A 150 8.27 -13.54 12.65
N ASN A 151 9.57 -13.75 12.41
CA ASN A 151 10.42 -14.36 13.42
C ASN A 151 10.76 -13.29 14.48
N PRO A 152 10.39 -13.46 15.76
CA PRO A 152 10.63 -12.46 16.80
C PRO A 152 12.14 -12.22 17.06
N THR A 153 12.99 -13.18 16.66
CA THR A 153 14.43 -13.10 16.88
C THR A 153 15.04 -11.94 16.11
N GLY A 154 15.49 -10.92 16.84
CA GLY A 154 16.08 -9.71 16.26
C GLY A 154 15.05 -8.76 15.62
N ALA A 155 13.75 -8.99 15.82
CA ALA A 155 12.72 -8.05 15.39
C ALA A 155 12.78 -6.77 16.25
N VAL A 156 12.75 -5.61 15.58
CA VAL A 156 12.83 -4.29 16.24
C VAL A 156 11.68 -3.43 15.75
N VAL A 157 10.95 -2.80 16.69
CA VAL A 157 9.92 -1.81 16.35
C VAL A 157 10.58 -0.60 15.72
N ILE A 158 10.22 -0.29 14.48
CA ILE A 158 10.72 0.86 13.72
C ILE A 158 9.63 1.86 13.34
N GLY A 159 8.36 1.51 13.58
CA GLY A 159 7.22 2.37 13.33
C GLY A 159 6.08 2.06 14.28
N ASP A 160 5.44 3.12 14.78
CA ASP A 160 4.25 3.00 15.60
C ASP A 160 3.02 2.85 14.71
N GLY A 161 2.03 2.07 15.16
CA GLY A 161 0.82 1.81 14.41
C GLY A 161 -0.24 1.06 15.20
N THR A 162 -1.34 0.81 14.52
CA THR A 162 -2.54 0.15 15.03
C THR A 162 -3.08 -0.79 13.98
N VAL A 163 -3.76 -1.84 14.44
CA VAL A 163 -4.56 -2.72 13.63
C VAL A 163 -5.90 -2.94 14.32
N SER A 164 -6.97 -2.95 13.53
CA SER A 164 -8.32 -3.30 14.00
C SER A 164 -8.97 -4.21 12.99
N THR A 165 -9.62 -5.26 13.46
CA THR A 165 -10.30 -6.22 12.60
C THR A 165 -11.79 -6.22 12.89
N ALA A 166 -12.61 -6.23 11.84
CA ALA A 166 -14.06 -6.29 11.94
C ALA A 166 -14.62 -7.34 10.98
N ASN A 167 -15.67 -8.04 11.40
CA ASN A 167 -16.47 -8.86 10.49
C ASN A 167 -17.30 -7.92 9.60
N ILE A 168 -17.23 -8.11 8.28
CA ILE A 168 -17.88 -7.25 7.30
C ILE A 168 -19.06 -7.94 6.59
N GLY A 169 -19.47 -9.10 7.10
CA GLY A 169 -20.58 -9.90 6.59
C GLY A 169 -20.15 -11.34 6.26
N GLY A 170 -21.03 -12.30 6.53
CA GLY A 170 -20.73 -13.71 6.29
C GLY A 170 -19.50 -14.18 7.07
N TYR A 171 -18.56 -14.82 6.35
CA TYR A 171 -17.31 -15.33 6.92
C TYR A 171 -16.13 -14.38 6.77
N GLU A 172 -16.38 -13.16 6.31
CA GLU A 172 -15.34 -12.24 5.87
C GLU A 172 -15.02 -11.20 6.93
N VAL A 173 -13.74 -10.94 7.09
CA VAL A 173 -13.18 -9.92 7.97
C VAL A 173 -12.32 -8.93 7.20
N LEU A 174 -12.26 -7.70 7.71
CA LEU A 174 -11.37 -6.65 7.25
C LEU A 174 -10.42 -6.25 8.38
N SER A 175 -9.13 -6.55 8.22
CA SER A 175 -8.08 -6.00 9.07
C SER A 175 -7.59 -4.67 8.49
N SER A 176 -7.85 -3.59 9.21
CA SER A 176 -7.40 -2.23 8.85
C SER A 176 -6.14 -1.89 9.63
N LEU A 177 -5.05 -1.62 8.92
CA LEU A 177 -3.75 -1.26 9.49
C LEU A 177 -3.44 0.21 9.19
N ASN A 178 -2.90 0.90 10.18
CA ASN A 178 -2.34 2.23 10.01
C ASN A 178 -1.07 2.36 10.84
N PHE A 179 0.06 2.65 10.19
CA PHE A 179 1.35 2.80 10.86
C PHE A 179 2.17 3.94 10.26
N THR A 180 3.00 4.55 11.10
CA THR A 180 3.99 5.55 10.69
C THR A 180 5.26 4.84 10.21
N PRO A 181 5.64 4.95 8.93
CA PRO A 181 6.81 4.26 8.42
C PRO A 181 8.11 4.89 8.92
N SER A 182 9.14 4.08 9.08
CA SER A 182 10.50 4.57 9.36
C SER A 182 11.13 5.17 8.09
N ALA A 183 12.20 5.96 8.26
CA ALA A 183 12.97 6.46 7.13
C ALA A 183 13.55 5.32 6.25
N SER A 184 14.00 4.22 6.86
CA SER A 184 14.54 3.07 6.11
C SER A 184 13.45 2.37 5.31
N PHE A 185 12.25 2.20 5.88
CA PHE A 185 11.11 1.64 5.17
C PHE A 185 10.73 2.52 3.97
N LEU A 186 10.70 3.85 4.14
CA LEU A 186 10.40 4.78 3.04
C LEU A 186 11.43 4.74 1.92
N ILE A 187 12.71 4.59 2.25
CA ILE A 187 13.78 4.43 1.24
C ILE A 187 13.54 3.16 0.43
N ASP A 188 13.27 2.04 1.09
CA ASP A 188 12.99 0.78 0.38
C ASP A 188 11.68 0.87 -0.42
N LEU A 189 10.61 1.44 0.15
CA LEU A 189 9.34 1.70 -0.54
C LEU A 189 9.51 2.59 -1.79
N SER A 190 10.44 3.55 -1.78
CA SER A 190 10.73 4.37 -2.96
C SER A 190 11.35 3.57 -4.10
N SER A 191 12.02 2.45 -3.78
CA SER A 191 12.51 1.47 -4.76
C SER A 191 11.47 0.38 -5.07
N GLY A 192 10.45 0.27 -4.22
CA GLY A 192 9.41 -0.74 -4.22
C GLY A 192 9.69 -1.91 -3.28
N LEU A 193 8.60 -2.49 -2.82
CA LEU A 193 8.54 -3.62 -1.89
C LEU A 193 7.60 -4.68 -2.47
N ASP A 194 8.02 -5.93 -2.38
CA ASP A 194 7.05 -7.01 -2.51
C ASP A 194 6.33 -7.19 -1.17
N VAL A 195 5.05 -7.50 -1.24
CA VAL A 195 4.15 -7.69 -0.10
C VAL A 195 3.63 -9.11 -0.14
N GLY A 196 3.60 -9.77 1.02
CA GLY A 196 3.00 -11.08 1.19
C GLY A 196 2.11 -11.12 2.41
N PHE A 197 0.99 -11.83 2.30
CA PHE A 197 0.10 -12.15 3.42
C PHE A 197 -0.51 -13.54 3.22
N ALA A 198 -0.48 -14.35 4.28
CA ALA A 198 -1.19 -15.62 4.34
C ALA A 198 -2.35 -15.50 5.34
N SER A 199 -3.53 -15.99 4.97
CA SER A 199 -4.73 -15.91 5.83
C SER A 199 -4.56 -16.64 7.16
N ALA A 200 -3.74 -17.70 7.16
CA ALA A 200 -3.39 -18.47 8.34
C ALA A 200 -2.02 -19.15 8.19
N VAL A 201 -1.46 -19.67 9.27
CA VAL A 201 -0.17 -20.39 9.31
C VAL A 201 -0.13 -21.67 8.47
N CYS A 202 -1.29 -22.19 8.05
CA CYS A 202 -1.38 -23.27 7.07
C CYS A 202 -1.17 -22.80 5.63
N THR A 203 -1.15 -21.49 5.37
CA THR A 203 -0.86 -20.97 4.03
C THR A 203 -1.77 -21.56 2.96
N ASN A 204 -3.02 -21.79 3.34
CA ASN A 204 -4.01 -22.35 2.44
C ASN A 204 -4.35 -21.37 1.33
N ASP A 205 -4.19 -20.07 1.57
CA ASP A 205 -4.24 -19.00 0.59
C ASP A 205 -3.17 -17.94 0.90
N ILE A 206 -2.64 -17.29 -0.14
CA ILE A 206 -1.63 -16.24 -0.06
C ILE A 206 -1.95 -15.14 -1.06
N ALA A 207 -1.97 -13.90 -0.57
CA ALA A 207 -1.89 -12.73 -1.44
C ALA A 207 -0.45 -12.22 -1.49
N GLU A 208 0.13 -12.21 -2.69
CA GLU A 208 1.44 -11.61 -2.97
C GLU A 208 1.31 -10.52 -4.04
N GLY A 209 2.08 -9.45 -3.90
CA GLY A 209 2.10 -8.40 -4.91
C GLY A 209 3.20 -7.38 -4.66
N TYR A 210 3.13 -6.27 -5.37
CA TYR A 210 4.16 -5.24 -5.34
C TYR A 210 3.56 -3.89 -5.01
N ILE A 211 4.17 -3.19 -4.06
CA ILE A 211 3.89 -1.78 -3.75
C ILE A 211 5.14 -0.97 -4.00
N GLY A 212 5.02 0.12 -4.72
CA GLY A 212 6.10 1.07 -4.91
C GLY A 212 5.54 2.47 -4.92
N ALA A 213 6.42 3.46 -4.74
CA ALA A 213 6.03 4.83 -5.01
C ALA A 213 5.45 4.87 -6.43
N ALA A 214 4.13 5.12 -6.54
CA ALA A 214 3.54 5.54 -7.79
C ALA A 214 4.41 6.70 -8.30
N VAL A 215 5.02 6.50 -9.48
CA VAL A 215 5.80 7.53 -10.16
C VAL A 215 5.04 8.84 -10.03
N PRO A 216 5.66 9.95 -9.53
CA PRO A 216 4.91 11.17 -9.22
C PRO A 216 4.05 11.61 -10.42
N GLU A 217 2.75 11.33 -10.36
CA GLU A 217 1.80 11.74 -11.40
C GLU A 217 1.48 13.25 -11.27
N PRO A 218 0.64 13.82 -12.13
CA PRO A 218 0.92 14.82 -13.16
C PRO A 218 1.38 16.20 -12.67
N SER A 219 1.43 16.46 -11.36
CA SER A 219 1.84 17.77 -10.82
C SER A 219 3.28 18.14 -11.17
N THR A 220 4.17 17.16 -11.32
CA THR A 220 5.55 17.39 -11.78
C THR A 220 5.55 17.85 -13.23
N TRP A 221 4.72 17.25 -14.08
CA TRP A 221 4.54 17.67 -15.47
C TRP A 221 3.83 19.01 -15.58
N LEU A 222 2.88 19.30 -14.68
CA LEU A 222 2.21 20.59 -14.61
C LEU A 222 3.18 21.69 -14.17
N LEU A 223 4.01 21.46 -13.14
CA LEU A 223 5.05 22.40 -12.71
C LEU A 223 6.12 22.58 -13.79
N PHE A 224 6.51 21.50 -14.46
CA PHE A 224 7.44 21.55 -15.58
C PHE A 224 6.86 22.34 -16.77
N ALA A 225 5.60 22.07 -17.16
CA ALA A 225 4.92 22.75 -18.26
C ALA A 225 4.65 24.22 -17.96
N THR A 226 4.22 24.55 -16.74
CA THR A 226 4.01 25.94 -16.31
C THR A 226 5.34 26.69 -16.18
N GLY A 227 6.41 26.04 -15.70
CA GLY A 227 7.76 26.58 -15.70
C GLY A 227 8.26 26.90 -17.11
N LEU A 228 8.08 25.99 -18.06
CA LEU A 228 8.44 26.20 -19.47
C LEU A 228 7.62 27.32 -20.12
N ALA A 229 6.31 27.36 -19.88
CA ALA A 229 5.43 28.41 -20.40
C ALA A 229 5.83 29.79 -19.86
N GLY A 230 6.16 29.89 -18.57
CA GLY A 230 6.66 31.11 -17.95
C GLY A 230 7.98 31.57 -18.57
N LEU A 231 8.92 30.64 -18.84
CA LEU A 231 10.21 30.94 -19.43
C LEU A 231 10.10 31.41 -20.89
N LEU A 232 9.19 30.80 -21.66
CA LEU A 232 8.89 31.21 -23.04
C LEU A 232 8.24 32.60 -23.09
N TRP A 233 7.31 32.88 -22.17
CA TRP A 233 6.69 34.20 -22.07
C TRP A 233 7.70 35.28 -21.67
N TRP A 234 8.58 34.98 -20.72
CA TRP A 234 9.68 35.87 -20.33
C TRP A 234 10.62 36.19 -21.50
N ARG A 235 11.01 35.18 -22.29
CA ARG A 235 11.80 35.40 -23.53
C ARG A 235 11.10 36.30 -24.54
N GLN A 236 9.78 36.14 -24.74
CA GLN A 236 9.04 36.96 -25.69
C GLN A 236 8.95 38.44 -25.27
N GLN A 237 8.90 38.73 -23.97
CA GLN A 237 8.90 40.10 -23.44
C GLN A 237 10.24 40.80 -23.70
N HIS A 238 11.37 40.09 -23.57
CA HIS A 238 12.71 40.66 -23.70
C HIS A 238 13.24 40.75 -25.15
N CYS A 239 12.70 39.99 -26.11
CA CYS A 239 13.08 40.15 -27.52
C CYS A 239 12.33 41.29 -28.24
N LYS A 240 11.18 41.75 -27.72
CA LYS A 240 10.42 42.85 -28.35
C LYS A 240 10.99 44.25 -28.04
N THR A 241 11.94 44.36 -27.12
CA THR A 241 12.55 45.63 -26.71
C THR A 241 13.75 46.06 -27.57
N GLN A 242 14.07 45.34 -28.66
CA GLN A 242 15.19 45.67 -29.55
C GLN A 242 14.82 45.73 -31.04
N LEU A 243 13.74 46.43 -31.40
CA LEU A 243 13.60 46.92 -32.78
C LEU A 243 14.23 48.31 -32.87
N PRO A 244 15.39 48.47 -33.53
CA PRO A 244 15.95 49.80 -33.77
C PRO A 244 14.97 50.57 -34.66
N ALA A 245 14.59 51.77 -34.21
CA ALA A 245 13.78 52.70 -34.97
C ALA A 245 14.44 52.92 -36.34
N ARG A 246 13.73 52.55 -37.42
CA ARG A 246 14.14 52.93 -38.77
C ARG A 246 14.18 54.45 -38.85
N TYR A 247 15.39 54.97 -39.03
CA TYR A 247 15.63 56.34 -39.45
C TYR A 247 15.10 56.49 -40.88
N SER A 248 13.92 57.08 -41.00
CA SER A 248 13.38 57.58 -42.27
C SER A 248 13.59 59.08 -42.23
N ASP A 249 14.62 59.58 -42.90
CA ASP A 249 14.60 60.93 -43.43
C ASP A 249 15.51 61.03 -44.67
N ARG A 250 14.84 61.36 -45.78
CA ARG A 250 15.22 62.22 -46.93
C ARG A 250 16.64 62.17 -47.46
#